data_AF-A0A2G6IVB4-F1
#
_entry.id   AF-A0A2G6IVB4-F1
#
_cell.length_a   1.000
_cell.length_b   1.000
_cell.length_c   1.000
_cell.angle_alpha   90.00
_cell.angle_beta   90.00
_cell.angle_gamma   90.00
#
_symmetry.space_group_name_H-M   'P 1'
#
loop_
_entity.id
_entity.type
_entity.pdbx_description
1 polymer ?
#
loop_
_entity_poly.entity_id
_entity_poly.type
_entity_poly.pdbx_seq_one_letter_code
_entity_poly.pdbx_strand_id
1 'polypeptide(L)'
;MDKRLKKLRLITELALNSEKSKLKELAMVQDEKTAQIKALDDSAAQRAAALGQAGGADVALLAGADAKWARWRQQQKAALNIQLAGLRAKQEEQRQITKRAFGKNQVVERLLEETAAQNRGK
;
A
#
# COMPACT_ATOMS: atom_id res chain seq x y z
N MET A 1 0.01 15.34 38.33
CA MET A 1 0.09 15.70 36.89
C MET A 1 0.65 14.54 36.05
N ASP A 2 1.75 13.94 36.50
CA ASP A 2 2.49 12.87 35.81
C ASP A 2 1.65 11.64 35.38
N LYS A 3 0.73 11.15 36.23
CA LYS A 3 -0.19 10.03 35.88
C LYS A 3 -1.10 10.33 34.68
N ARG A 4 -1.53 11.59 34.48
CA ARG A 4 -2.41 11.98 33.35
C ARG A 4 -1.62 12.03 32.04
N LEU A 5 -0.39 12.57 32.07
CA LEU A 5 0.50 12.60 30.90
C LEU A 5 0.93 11.18 30.49
N LYS A 6 1.21 10.29 31.44
CA LYS A 6 1.49 8.87 31.16
C LYS A 6 0.31 8.16 30.47
N LYS A 7 -0.93 8.40 30.92
CA LYS A 7 -2.13 7.88 30.24
C LYS A 7 -2.31 8.48 28.84
N LEU A 8 -2.07 9.78 28.70
CA LEU A 8 -2.16 10.46 27.40
C LEU A 8 -1.13 9.89 26.41
N ARG A 9 0.10 9.58 26.86
CA ARG A 9 1.14 8.95 26.03
C ARG A 9 0.66 7.61 25.50
N LEU A 10 0.11 6.77 26.37
CA LEU A 10 -0.39 5.45 25.98
C LEU A 10 -1.50 5.57 24.92
N ILE A 11 -2.40 6.55 25.06
CA ILE A 11 -3.46 6.80 24.07
C ILE A 11 -2.87 7.28 22.74
N THR A 12 -1.93 8.23 22.75
CA THR A 12 -1.32 8.74 21.51
C THR A 12 -0.46 7.70 20.80
N GLU A 13 0.22 6.84 21.55
CA GLU A 13 0.99 5.72 21.04
C GLU A 13 0.08 4.68 20.38
N LEU A 14 -1.02 4.30 21.04
CA LEU A 14 -2.02 3.39 20.46
C LEU A 14 -2.64 3.98 19.18
N ALA A 15 -2.98 5.27 19.20
CA ALA A 15 -3.50 5.95 18.02
C ALA A 15 -2.47 5.93 16.87
N LEU A 16 -1.21 6.28 17.14
CA LEU A 16 -0.14 6.24 16.14
C LEU A 16 0.04 4.82 15.57
N ASN A 17 0.04 3.80 16.41
CA ASN A 17 0.18 2.42 15.98
C ASN A 17 -1.00 1.97 15.11
N SER A 18 -2.22 2.36 15.47
CA SER A 18 -3.41 2.10 14.64
C SER A 18 -3.29 2.72 13.24
N GLU A 19 -2.88 3.99 13.16
CA GLU A 19 -2.74 4.67 11.86
C GLU A 19 -1.58 4.10 11.01
N LYS A 20 -0.50 3.62 11.65
CA LYS A 20 0.57 2.87 10.96
C LYS A 20 0.08 1.53 10.42
N SER A 21 -0.74 0.80 11.17
CA SER A 21 -1.31 -0.47 10.70
C SER A 21 -2.19 -0.27 9.45
N LYS A 22 -3.02 0.77 9.43
CA LYS A 22 -3.83 1.12 8.24
C LYS A 22 -2.96 1.42 7.01
N LEU A 23 -1.84 2.14 7.18
CA LEU A 23 -0.88 2.35 6.09
C LEU A 23 -0.30 1.03 5.57
N LYS A 24 0.04 0.11 6.47
CA LYS A 24 0.57 -1.20 6.11
C LYS A 24 -0.46 -2.02 5.33
N GLU A 25 -1.72 -2.02 5.75
CA GLU A 25 -2.81 -2.69 5.04
C GLU A 25 -2.96 -2.13 3.62
N LEU A 26 -2.97 -0.80 3.46
CA LEU A 26 -3.02 -0.16 2.15
C LEU A 26 -1.81 -0.52 1.27
N ALA A 27 -0.62 -0.67 1.84
CA ALA A 27 0.57 -1.10 1.12
C ALA A 27 0.45 -2.56 0.66
N MET A 28 -0.04 -3.46 1.52
CA MET A 28 -0.25 -4.87 1.16
C MET A 28 -1.24 -5.02 0.00
N VAL A 29 -2.34 -4.26 0.00
CA VAL A 29 -3.31 -4.29 -1.10
C VAL A 29 -2.69 -3.72 -2.39
N GLN A 30 -1.86 -2.68 -2.30
CA GLN A 30 -1.13 -2.17 -3.47
C GLN A 30 -0.19 -3.23 -4.06
N ASP A 31 0.56 -3.93 -3.21
CA ASP A 31 1.51 -4.96 -3.65
C ASP A 31 0.77 -6.12 -4.34
N GLU A 32 -0.38 -6.54 -3.80
CA GLU A 32 -1.25 -7.56 -4.39
C GLU A 32 -1.71 -7.16 -5.82
N LYS A 33 -2.18 -5.93 -5.99
CA LYS A 33 -2.63 -5.42 -7.30
C LYS A 33 -1.48 -5.28 -8.29
N THR A 34 -0.31 -4.88 -7.82
CA THR A 34 0.91 -4.82 -8.63
C THR A 34 1.34 -6.21 -9.08
N ALA A 35 1.25 -7.22 -8.19
CA ALA A 35 1.52 -8.61 -8.52
C ALA A 35 0.54 -9.16 -9.57
N GLN A 36 -0.74 -8.78 -9.50
CA GLN A 36 -1.75 -9.17 -10.51
C GLN A 36 -1.42 -8.60 -11.90
N ILE A 37 -1.01 -7.33 -11.98
CA ILE A 37 -0.55 -6.74 -13.25
C ILE A 37 0.66 -7.49 -13.78
N LYS A 38 1.64 -7.78 -12.92
CA LYS A 38 2.84 -8.52 -13.30
C LYS A 38 2.49 -9.92 -13.83
N ALA A 39 1.58 -10.64 -13.18
CA ALA A 39 1.14 -11.95 -13.65
C ALA A 39 0.50 -11.90 -15.05
N LEU A 40 -0.27 -10.85 -15.36
CA LEU A 40 -0.83 -10.64 -16.69
C LEU A 40 0.27 -10.38 -17.74
N ASP A 41 1.31 -9.65 -17.38
CA ASP A 41 2.45 -9.38 -18.28
C ASP A 41 3.33 -10.61 -18.48
N ASP A 42 3.60 -11.36 -17.42
CA ASP A 42 4.34 -12.62 -17.47
C ASP A 42 3.60 -13.65 -18.34
N SER A 43 2.26 -13.74 -18.23
CA SER A 43 1.44 -14.61 -19.08
C SER A 43 1.54 -14.23 -20.56
N ALA A 44 1.57 -12.93 -20.88
CA ALA A 44 1.78 -12.45 -22.25
C ALA A 44 3.18 -12.80 -22.79
N ALA A 45 4.21 -12.66 -21.97
CA ALA A 45 5.56 -13.05 -22.33
C ALA A 45 5.68 -14.57 -22.57
N GLN A 46 5.08 -15.38 -21.71
CA GLN A 46 5.02 -16.84 -21.87
C GLN A 46 4.31 -17.23 -23.17
N ARG A 47 3.19 -16.56 -23.50
CA ARG A 47 2.48 -16.81 -24.75
C ARG A 47 3.33 -16.47 -25.98
N ALA A 48 4.02 -15.35 -25.97
CA ALA A 48 4.91 -14.96 -27.06
C ALA A 48 6.06 -15.97 -27.24
N ALA A 49 6.65 -16.44 -26.15
CA ALA A 49 7.70 -17.46 -26.18
C ALA A 49 7.18 -18.80 -26.75
N ALA A 50 5.99 -19.24 -26.32
CA ALA A 50 5.37 -20.46 -26.83
C ALA A 50 5.07 -20.39 -28.34
N LEU A 51 4.57 -19.25 -28.84
CA LEU A 51 4.37 -19.03 -30.27
C LEU A 51 5.68 -19.07 -31.05
N GLY A 52 6.75 -18.49 -30.52
CA GLY A 52 8.08 -18.56 -31.12
C GLY A 52 8.59 -20.00 -31.27
N GLN A 53 8.36 -20.84 -30.25
CA GLN A 53 8.73 -22.27 -30.30
C GLN A 53 7.85 -23.08 -31.27
N ALA A 54 6.59 -22.69 -31.46
CA ALA A 54 5.65 -23.32 -32.38
C ALA A 54 5.84 -22.90 -33.86
N GLY A 55 6.92 -22.21 -34.22
CA GLY A 55 7.15 -21.75 -35.58
C GLY A 55 6.35 -20.50 -35.97
N GLY A 56 5.85 -19.75 -35.00
CA GLY A 56 5.23 -18.43 -35.20
C GLY A 56 3.71 -18.43 -35.38
N ALA A 57 3.05 -19.60 -35.44
CA ALA A 57 1.59 -19.68 -35.52
C ALA A 57 1.05 -20.97 -34.88
N ASP A 58 -0.13 -20.87 -34.25
CA ASP A 58 -0.89 -22.03 -33.79
C ASP A 58 -2.39 -21.81 -34.00
N VAL A 59 -3.18 -22.83 -33.66
CA VAL A 59 -4.64 -22.80 -33.84
C VAL A 59 -5.30 -21.65 -33.08
N ALA A 60 -4.80 -21.30 -31.89
CA ALA A 60 -5.36 -20.21 -31.09
C ALA A 60 -5.13 -18.84 -31.75
N LEU A 61 -3.95 -18.63 -32.33
CA LEU A 61 -3.61 -17.41 -33.06
C LEU A 61 -4.49 -17.28 -34.32
N LEU A 62 -4.57 -18.36 -35.10
CA LEU A 62 -5.36 -18.40 -36.35
C LEU A 62 -6.87 -18.24 -36.10
N ALA A 63 -7.37 -18.75 -34.97
CA ALA A 63 -8.76 -18.58 -34.54
C ALA A 63 -9.05 -17.18 -33.95
N GLY A 64 -8.04 -16.30 -33.85
CA GLY A 64 -8.18 -14.96 -33.28
C GLY A 64 -8.38 -14.94 -31.76
N ALA A 65 -8.13 -16.06 -31.06
CA ALA A 65 -8.26 -16.15 -29.62
C ALA A 65 -7.25 -15.23 -28.92
N ASP A 66 -6.01 -15.17 -29.43
CA ASP A 66 -4.96 -14.27 -28.94
C ASP A 66 -5.37 -12.79 -28.97
N ALA A 67 -6.06 -12.35 -30.03
CA ALA A 67 -6.53 -10.97 -30.13
C ALA A 67 -7.60 -10.64 -29.08
N LYS A 68 -8.55 -11.57 -28.85
CA LYS A 68 -9.58 -11.44 -27.81
C LYS A 68 -8.95 -11.43 -26.42
N TRP A 69 -8.01 -12.34 -26.17
CA TRP A 69 -7.29 -12.44 -24.91
C TRP A 69 -6.43 -11.19 -24.64
N ALA A 70 -5.73 -10.66 -25.65
CA ALA A 70 -4.95 -9.43 -25.52
C ALA A 70 -5.84 -8.23 -25.15
N ARG A 71 -7.03 -8.11 -25.77
CA ARG A 71 -8.00 -7.06 -25.42
C ARG A 71 -8.51 -7.21 -23.99
N TRP A 72 -8.88 -8.43 -23.58
CA TRP A 72 -9.30 -8.70 -22.21
C TRP A 72 -8.20 -8.34 -21.21
N ARG A 73 -6.96 -8.76 -21.46
CA ARG A 73 -5.81 -8.44 -20.61
C ARG A 73 -5.62 -6.94 -20.44
N GLN A 74 -5.76 -6.17 -21.52
CA GLN A 74 -5.67 -4.71 -21.47
C GLN A 74 -6.78 -4.08 -20.62
N GLN A 75 -8.01 -4.60 -20.72
CA GLN A 75 -9.14 -4.16 -19.89
C GLN A 75 -8.88 -4.46 -18.41
N GLN A 76 -8.35 -5.65 -18.08
CA GLN A 76 -7.99 -6.00 -16.71
C GLN A 76 -6.89 -5.09 -16.16
N LYS A 77 -5.83 -4.85 -16.93
CA LYS A 77 -4.76 -3.91 -16.53
C LYS A 77 -5.29 -2.51 -16.31
N ALA A 78 -6.19 -2.03 -17.17
CA ALA A 78 -6.82 -0.71 -17.00
C ALA A 78 -7.62 -0.63 -15.68
N ALA A 79 -8.44 -1.65 -15.38
CA ALA A 79 -9.20 -1.72 -14.14
C ALA A 79 -8.28 -1.74 -12.89
N LEU A 80 -7.22 -2.55 -12.92
CA LEU A 80 -6.23 -2.62 -11.83
C LEU A 80 -5.49 -1.29 -11.64
N ASN A 81 -5.14 -0.60 -12.72
CA ASN A 81 -4.49 0.71 -12.65
C ASN A 81 -5.40 1.79 -12.02
N ILE A 82 -6.70 1.76 -12.33
CA ILE A 82 -7.68 2.66 -11.69
C ILE A 82 -7.74 2.37 -10.18
N GLN A 83 -7.79 1.11 -9.79
CA GLN A 83 -7.77 0.72 -8.37
C GLN A 83 -6.48 1.17 -7.68
N LEU A 84 -5.31 1.00 -8.33
CA LEU A 84 -4.02 1.48 -7.82
C LEU A 84 -3.98 3.00 -7.65
N ALA A 85 -4.55 3.76 -8.59
CA ALA A 85 -4.65 5.21 -8.44
C ALA A 85 -5.49 5.59 -7.22
N GLY A 86 -6.62 4.93 -7.00
CA GLY A 86 -7.45 5.11 -5.81
C GLY A 86 -6.72 4.73 -4.51
N LEU A 87 -5.96 3.63 -4.51
CA LEU A 87 -5.14 3.22 -3.36
C LEU A 87 -4.06 4.23 -3.02
N ARG A 88 -3.38 4.80 -4.03
CA ARG A 88 -2.36 5.84 -3.83
C ARG A 88 -2.94 7.11 -3.22
N ALA A 89 -4.13 7.52 -3.67
CA ALA A 89 -4.84 8.66 -3.06
C ALA A 89 -5.16 8.39 -1.58
N LYS A 90 -5.70 7.21 -1.25
CA LYS A 90 -5.98 6.79 0.13
C LYS A 90 -4.71 6.71 0.99
N GLN A 91 -3.61 6.21 0.43
CA GLN A 91 -2.33 6.15 1.12
C GLN A 91 -1.81 7.55 1.47
N GLU A 92 -1.90 8.51 0.55
CA GLU A 92 -1.46 9.87 0.84
C GLU A 92 -2.33 10.52 1.92
N GLU A 93 -3.66 10.37 1.85
CA GLU A 93 -4.57 10.82 2.91
C GLU A 93 -4.20 10.20 4.26
N GLN A 94 -4.06 8.88 4.31
CA GLN A 94 -3.70 8.15 5.51
C GLN A 94 -2.31 8.56 6.02
N ARG A 95 -1.36 8.89 5.14
CA ARG A 95 -0.03 9.38 5.50
C ARG A 95 -0.12 10.71 6.25
N GLN A 96 -1.02 11.60 5.83
CA GLN A 96 -1.26 12.87 6.53
C GLN A 96 -1.91 12.64 7.90
N ILE A 97 -2.83 11.68 8.01
CA ILE A 97 -3.42 11.28 9.31
C ILE A 97 -2.33 10.73 10.24
N THR A 98 -1.50 9.81 9.76
CA THR A 98 -0.40 9.22 10.53
C THR A 98 0.62 10.28 10.97
N LYS A 99 0.96 11.26 10.11
CA LYS A 99 1.82 12.40 10.48
C LYS A 99 1.25 13.20 11.64
N ARG A 100 -0.06 13.47 11.65
CA ARG A 100 -0.72 14.18 12.75
C ARG A 100 -0.71 13.36 14.04
N ALA A 101 -0.98 12.06 13.97
CA ALA A 101 -0.91 11.16 15.13
C ALA A 101 0.52 11.11 15.70
N PHE A 102 1.52 11.06 14.82
CA PHE A 102 2.94 11.09 15.20
C PHE A 102 3.31 12.40 15.91
N GLY A 103 2.92 13.55 15.35
CA GLY A 103 3.18 14.84 15.98
C GLY A 103 2.55 14.96 17.38
N LYS A 104 1.30 14.49 17.55
CA LYS A 104 0.65 14.42 18.87
C LYS A 104 1.44 13.55 19.85
N ASN A 105 1.91 12.38 19.41
CA ASN A 105 2.72 11.51 20.26
C ASN A 105 4.04 12.19 20.68
N GLN A 106 4.73 12.84 19.74
CA GLN A 106 5.98 13.57 20.04
C GLN A 106 5.78 14.70 21.04
N VAL A 107 4.68 15.45 20.95
CA VAL A 107 4.39 16.53 21.92
C VAL A 107 4.22 15.95 23.33
N VAL A 108 3.50 14.83 23.46
CA VAL A 108 3.30 14.20 24.77
C VAL A 108 4.60 13.62 25.34
N GLU A 109 5.46 13.05 24.49
CA GLU A 109 6.80 12.60 24.88
C GLU A 109 7.64 13.75 25.43
N ARG A 110 7.71 14.89 24.72
CA ARG A 110 8.44 16.08 25.19
C ARG A 110 7.90 16.63 26.51
N LEU A 111 6.58 16.72 26.67
CA LEU A 111 5.97 17.18 27.93
C LEU A 111 6.32 16.27 29.11
N LEU A 112 6.41 14.95 28.88
CA LEU A 112 6.84 14.00 29.91
C LEU A 112 8.32 14.18 30.27
N GLU A 113 9.18 14.41 29.28
CA GLU A 113 10.61 14.68 29.49
C GLU A 113 10.83 15.98 30.28
N GLU A 114 10.14 17.06 29.89
CA GLU A 114 10.18 18.35 30.58
C GLU A 114 9.70 18.23 32.03
N THR A 115 8.59 17.52 32.26
CA THR A 115 8.05 17.29 33.61
C THR A 115 9.01 16.45 34.46
N ALA A 116 9.67 15.46 33.86
CA ALA A 116 10.66 14.64 34.56
C ALA A 116 11.92 15.44 34.91
N ALA A 117 12.39 16.33 34.02
CA ALA A 117 13.54 17.20 34.27
C ALA A 117 13.24 18.20 35.40
N GLN A 118 12.06 18.81 35.42
CA GLN A 118 11.64 19.73 36.49
C GLN A 118 11.54 19.06 37.86
N ASN A 119 11.14 17.79 37.91
CA ASN A 119 11.07 17.03 39.16
C ASN A 119 12.45 16.55 39.67
N ARG A 120 13.51 16.56 38.84
CA ARG A 120 14.88 16.20 39.24
C ARG A 120 15.70 17.39 39.72
N GLY A 121 15.33 18.61 39.31
CA GLY A 121 15.98 19.86 39.72
C GLY A 121 15.39 20.49 40.99
N LYS A 122 14.39 19.86 41.60
CA LYS A 122 13.85 20.15 42.93
C LYS A 122 14.29 19.06 43.89
#